data_AF-A0A2V6J1S5-F1
#
_entry.id   AF-A0A2V6J1S5-F1
#
_cell.length_a   1.000
_cell.length_b   1.000
_cell.length_c   1.000
_cell.angle_alpha   90.00
_cell.angle_beta   90.00
_cell.angle_gamma   90.00
#
_symmetry.space_group_name_H-M   'P 1'
#
loop_
_entity.id
_entity.type
_entity.pdbx_description
1 polymer ?
#
loop_
_entity_poly.entity_id
_entity_poly.type
_entity_poly.pdbx_seq_one_letter_code
_entity_poly.pdbx_strand_id
1 'polypeptide(L)'
;MKPARLHDQGFTLIELMFAVAVGALMMAALVAAAVCLHRSFTAVDNYFASHVQQVRIMDYLSRDVKRSYIVTTSTDLQNVTCIIPNYLVDNGSNQPTRATPTLSLVGNKVVANYQASTVNSVTITQGSTNLTCPGLVLVSSHFTNSNVGQSVVGTGIPAGTTIRSVSNCISGSCSQATMSNAAGTTNNSATVTIGALTNVVYSVVNQAIQRRENGGLTNIAASADNLIPLTSNVELLNTEFTQSTVSFLPQFARGNQAFFADERAGTTIFSLTYLRNRRRGDG
;
A
#
# COMPACT_ATOMS: atom_id res chain seq x y z
N MET A 1 37.65 31.97 81.99
CA MET A 1 36.82 31.50 80.86
C MET A 1 35.75 32.55 80.59
N LYS A 2 35.77 33.18 79.41
CA LYS A 2 34.87 34.29 79.05
C LYS A 2 33.82 33.72 78.07
N PRO A 3 32.51 33.74 78.38
CA PRO A 3 31.52 33.16 77.49
C PRO A 3 31.36 34.05 76.24
N ALA A 4 31.65 33.50 75.06
CA ALA A 4 31.32 34.12 73.80
C ALA A 4 29.79 34.05 73.63
N ARG A 5 29.11 35.19 73.68
CA ARG A 5 27.70 35.29 73.29
C ARG A 5 27.61 35.20 71.77
N LEU A 6 27.09 34.10 71.26
CA LEU A 6 26.58 34.02 69.89
C LEU A 6 25.40 35.00 69.80
N HIS A 7 25.53 36.01 68.92
CA HIS A 7 24.41 36.88 68.58
C HIS A 7 23.41 36.06 67.76
N ASP A 8 22.29 35.67 68.37
CA ASP A 8 21.10 35.22 67.64
C ASP A 8 20.50 36.43 66.92
N GLN A 9 20.84 36.60 65.65
CA GLN A 9 20.21 37.59 64.78
C GLN A 9 19.02 36.93 64.07
N GLY A 10 17.81 37.29 64.47
CA GLY A 10 16.60 36.97 63.72
C GLY A 10 16.55 37.77 62.42
N PHE A 11 16.15 37.13 61.31
CA PHE A 11 15.99 37.81 60.02
C PHE A 11 14.98 38.94 60.10
N THR A 12 15.28 40.06 59.44
CA THR A 12 14.35 41.18 59.34
C THR A 12 13.21 40.85 58.37
N LEU A 13 12.03 41.43 58.58
CA LEU A 13 10.84 41.17 57.75
C LEU A 13 11.10 41.48 56.26
N ILE A 14 11.93 42.50 55.97
CA ILE A 14 12.27 42.89 54.60
C ILE A 14 13.19 41.85 53.91
N GLU A 15 14.12 41.23 54.63
CA GLU A 15 14.97 40.15 54.12
C GLU A 15 14.15 38.90 53.79
N LEU A 16 13.17 38.57 54.65
CA LEU A 16 12.26 37.46 54.41
C LEU A 16 11.33 37.71 53.21
N MET A 17 10.82 38.93 53.04
CA MET A 17 10.04 39.30 51.86
C MET A 17 10.86 39.24 50.57
N PHE A 18 12.12 39.68 50.61
CA PHE A 18 13.00 39.61 49.45
C PHE A 18 13.33 38.15 49.08
N ALA A 19 13.63 37.30 50.08
CA ALA A 19 13.88 35.88 49.87
C ALA A 19 12.67 35.15 49.27
N VAL A 20 11.45 35.43 49.77
CA VAL A 20 10.20 34.85 49.24
C VAL A 20 9.92 35.34 47.82
N ALA A 21 10.16 36.62 47.51
CA ALA A 21 9.98 37.15 46.17
C ALA A 21 10.91 36.51 45.13
N VAL A 22 12.20 36.35 45.47
CA VAL A 22 13.17 35.66 44.61
C VAL A 22 12.81 34.19 44.47
N GLY A 23 12.42 33.52 45.56
CA GLY A 23 11.98 32.13 45.54
C GLY A 23 10.73 31.89 44.67
N ALA A 24 9.74 32.79 44.75
CA ALA A 24 8.53 32.74 43.93
C ALA A 24 8.83 32.91 42.43
N LEU A 25 9.72 33.84 42.07
CA LEU A 25 10.17 34.03 40.68
C LEU A 25 10.93 32.80 40.16
N MET A 26 11.80 32.20 40.97
CA MET A 26 12.49 30.96 40.60
C MET A 26 11.51 29.80 40.39
N MET A 27 10.53 29.62 41.27
CA MET A 27 9.51 28.58 41.10
C MET A 27 8.64 28.83 39.86
N ALA A 28 8.27 30.08 39.59
CA ALA A 28 7.54 30.43 38.37
C ALA A 28 8.35 30.09 37.10
N ALA A 29 9.65 30.40 37.10
CA ALA A 29 10.55 30.05 35.99
C ALA A 29 10.69 28.54 35.80
N LEU A 30 10.81 27.77 36.89
CA LEU A 30 10.89 26.30 36.85
C LEU A 30 9.61 25.67 36.33
N VAL A 31 8.44 26.15 36.76
CA VAL A 31 7.15 25.65 36.27
C VAL A 31 6.98 25.97 34.78
N ALA A 32 7.32 27.19 34.35
CA ALA A 32 7.30 27.56 32.95
C ALA A 32 8.22 26.67 32.10
N ALA A 33 9.46 26.44 32.57
CA ALA A 33 10.41 25.54 31.92
C ALA A 33 9.88 24.11 31.85
N ALA A 34 9.28 23.60 32.92
CA ALA A 34 8.69 22.26 32.98
C ALA A 34 7.52 22.10 32.00
N VAL A 35 6.63 23.09 31.89
CA VAL A 35 5.52 23.08 30.92
C VAL A 35 6.03 23.12 29.49
N CYS A 36 7.06 23.93 29.20
CA CYS A 36 7.70 23.98 27.90
C CYS A 36 8.36 22.63 27.53
N LEU A 37 9.09 22.01 28.45
CA LEU A 37 9.69 20.69 28.25
C LEU A 37 8.64 19.61 28.04
N HIS A 38 7.58 19.60 28.84
CA HIS A 38 6.49 18.64 28.70
C HIS A 38 5.84 18.73 27.31
N ARG A 39 5.53 19.95 26.87
CA ARG A 39 5.01 20.19 25.51
C ARG A 39 5.98 19.74 24.44
N SER A 40 7.27 20.00 24.62
CA SER A 40 8.33 19.57 23.68
C SER A 40 8.41 18.05 23.59
N PHE A 41 8.37 17.32 24.70
CA PHE A 41 8.40 15.86 24.68
C PHE A 41 7.15 15.25 24.05
N THR A 42 5.96 15.76 24.38
CA THR A 42 4.74 15.37 23.66
C THR A 42 4.84 15.70 22.17
N ALA A 43 5.48 16.83 21.84
CA ALA A 43 5.74 17.25 20.47
C ALA A 43 6.81 16.39 19.76
N VAL A 44 7.57 15.57 20.47
CA VAL A 44 8.54 14.65 19.88
C VAL A 44 7.91 13.26 19.72
N ASP A 45 7.12 12.84 20.72
CA ASP A 45 6.46 11.53 20.70
C ASP A 45 5.49 11.39 19.52
N ASN A 46 4.64 12.39 19.24
CA ASN A 46 3.72 12.25 18.10
C ASN A 46 4.47 12.30 16.74
N TYR A 47 5.70 12.80 16.70
CA TYR A 47 6.49 12.98 15.48
C TYR A 47 7.03 11.61 15.12
N PHE A 48 7.64 10.95 16.09
CA PHE A 48 8.09 9.58 15.90
C PHE A 48 6.91 8.63 15.65
N ALA A 49 5.77 8.81 16.33
CA ALA A 49 4.59 7.99 16.09
C ALA A 49 4.09 8.12 14.64
N SER A 50 3.97 9.35 14.13
CA SER A 50 3.60 9.59 12.73
C SER A 50 4.67 9.06 11.77
N HIS A 51 5.95 9.41 11.99
CA HIS A 51 7.07 9.00 11.14
C HIS A 51 7.18 7.47 10.97
N VAL A 52 7.04 6.72 12.06
CA VAL A 52 7.06 5.24 12.03
C VAL A 52 5.90 4.68 11.20
N GLN A 53 4.71 5.29 11.28
CA GLN A 53 3.57 4.88 10.46
C GLN A 53 3.83 5.14 8.96
N GLN A 54 4.45 6.25 8.59
CA GLN A 54 4.75 6.55 7.18
C GLN A 54 5.78 5.58 6.60
N VAL A 55 6.84 5.29 7.35
CA VAL A 55 7.85 4.29 6.96
C VAL A 55 7.18 2.93 6.77
N ARG A 56 6.27 2.53 7.67
CA ARG A 56 5.51 1.29 7.53
C ARG A 56 4.73 1.25 6.21
N ILE A 57 3.92 2.28 5.92
CA ILE A 57 3.14 2.30 4.67
C ILE A 57 4.04 2.22 3.45
N MET A 58 5.15 2.95 3.45
CA MET A 58 6.11 2.91 2.35
C MET A 58 6.75 1.53 2.17
N ASP A 59 7.08 0.83 3.25
CA ASP A 59 7.58 -0.53 3.16
C ASP A 59 6.53 -1.48 2.58
N TYR A 60 5.28 -1.45 3.07
CA TYR A 60 4.18 -2.26 2.54
C TYR A 60 3.92 -1.99 1.06
N LEU A 61 3.79 -0.71 0.68
CA LEU A 61 3.53 -0.30 -0.69
C LEU A 61 4.70 -0.69 -1.60
N SER A 62 5.94 -0.40 -1.21
CA SER A 62 7.12 -0.75 -2.02
C SER A 62 7.29 -2.27 -2.16
N ARG A 63 6.99 -3.04 -1.12
CA ARG A 63 7.01 -4.50 -1.16
C ARG A 63 5.99 -5.04 -2.16
N ASP A 64 4.78 -4.50 -2.16
CA ASP A 64 3.71 -4.95 -3.04
C ASP A 64 3.95 -4.48 -4.49
N VAL A 65 4.46 -3.26 -4.71
CA VAL A 65 4.91 -2.78 -6.02
C VAL A 65 6.03 -3.68 -6.58
N LYS A 66 7.03 -4.04 -5.78
CA LYS A 66 8.12 -4.94 -6.23
C LYS A 66 7.61 -6.32 -6.65
N ARG A 67 6.54 -6.80 -6.03
CA ARG A 67 5.90 -8.08 -6.36
C ARG A 67 4.87 -7.97 -7.48
N SER A 68 4.45 -6.75 -7.79
CA SER A 68 3.39 -6.49 -8.75
C SER A 68 3.86 -6.65 -10.20
N TYR A 69 2.93 -7.05 -11.05
CA TYR A 69 3.08 -6.95 -12.49
C TYR A 69 2.64 -5.58 -13.01
N ILE A 70 1.61 -5.00 -12.38
CA ILE A 70 0.93 -3.79 -12.84
C ILE A 70 0.51 -3.00 -11.60
N VAL A 71 0.89 -1.74 -11.57
CA VAL A 71 0.45 -0.80 -10.55
C VAL A 71 -0.30 0.32 -11.23
N THR A 72 -1.51 0.58 -10.75
CA THR A 72 -2.35 1.68 -11.21
C THR A 72 -2.71 2.58 -10.04
N THR A 73 -2.62 3.88 -10.27
CA THR A 73 -3.07 4.90 -9.33
C THR A 73 -4.39 5.48 -9.84
N SER A 74 -5.33 5.73 -8.94
CA SER A 74 -6.56 6.43 -9.30
C SER A 74 -6.28 7.90 -9.63
N THR A 75 -7.19 8.52 -10.36
CA THR A 75 -7.09 9.94 -10.78
C THR A 75 -7.17 10.91 -9.61
N ASP A 76 -7.85 10.52 -8.53
CA ASP A 76 -7.91 11.25 -7.26
C ASP A 76 -6.67 11.02 -6.38
N LEU A 77 -5.74 10.17 -6.83
CA LEU A 77 -4.45 9.87 -6.18
C LEU A 77 -4.59 9.22 -4.78
N GLN A 78 -5.81 8.92 -4.33
CA GLN A 78 -6.09 8.35 -3.00
C GLN A 78 -6.11 6.83 -2.98
N ASN A 79 -6.13 6.19 -4.15
CA ASN A 79 -6.15 4.75 -4.28
C ASN A 79 -4.98 4.27 -5.16
N VAL A 80 -4.25 3.28 -4.65
CA VAL A 80 -3.19 2.59 -5.41
C VAL A 80 -3.55 1.12 -5.49
N THR A 81 -3.70 0.61 -6.71
CA THR A 81 -3.99 -0.80 -6.98
C THR A 81 -2.73 -1.48 -7.51
N CYS A 82 -2.26 -2.47 -6.79
CA CYS A 82 -1.15 -3.34 -7.16
C CYS A 82 -1.69 -4.72 -7.53
N ILE A 83 -1.44 -5.16 -8.76
CA ILE A 83 -1.80 -6.50 -9.22
C ILE A 83 -0.58 -7.41 -9.00
N ILE A 84 -0.64 -8.29 -8.00
CA ILE A 84 0.48 -9.16 -7.58
C ILE A 84 0.15 -10.64 -7.85
N PRO A 85 1.12 -11.57 -7.89
CA PRO A 85 0.81 -12.99 -7.95
C PRO A 85 -0.05 -13.47 -6.76
N ASN A 86 -0.94 -14.43 -6.98
CA ASN A 86 -1.76 -14.99 -5.91
C ASN A 86 -0.95 -15.97 -5.04
N TYR A 87 -0.28 -15.44 -4.02
CA TYR A 87 0.54 -16.22 -3.10
C TYR A 87 -0.25 -16.96 -2.01
N LEU A 88 -1.57 -16.81 -1.97
CA LEU A 88 -2.41 -17.33 -0.88
C LEU A 88 -3.44 -18.31 -1.45
N VAL A 89 -3.46 -19.51 -0.88
CA VAL A 89 -4.48 -20.53 -1.15
C VAL A 89 -5.44 -20.62 0.01
N ASP A 90 -6.73 -20.47 -0.30
CA ASP A 90 -7.78 -20.87 0.61
C ASP A 90 -7.90 -22.39 0.56
N ASN A 91 -7.48 -23.06 1.63
CA ASN A 91 -7.59 -24.51 1.77
C ASN A 91 -8.87 -24.92 2.51
N GLY A 92 -9.88 -24.04 2.60
CA GLY A 92 -11.09 -24.28 3.39
C GLY A 92 -10.88 -24.13 4.89
N SER A 93 -9.73 -23.60 5.30
CA SER A 93 -9.44 -23.13 6.66
C SER A 93 -9.57 -21.62 6.69
N ASN A 94 -10.10 -21.04 7.78
CA ASN A 94 -10.21 -19.58 8.00
C ASN A 94 -8.85 -18.83 7.96
N GLN A 95 -7.76 -19.53 7.68
CA GLN A 95 -6.43 -18.99 7.48
C GLN A 95 -5.92 -19.48 6.10
N PRO A 96 -5.74 -18.58 5.12
CA PRO A 96 -5.17 -18.94 3.84
C PRO A 96 -3.71 -19.37 4.03
N THR A 97 -3.31 -20.44 3.38
CA THR A 97 -1.92 -20.93 3.42
C THR A 97 -1.13 -20.41 2.22
N ARG A 98 0.20 -20.52 2.27
CA ARG A 98 1.04 -20.02 1.19
C ARG A 98 0.98 -20.96 -0.02
N ALA A 99 0.66 -20.42 -1.18
CA ALA A 99 0.66 -21.15 -2.44
C ALA A 99 2.06 -21.66 -2.77
N THR A 100 2.18 -22.98 -2.95
CA THR A 100 3.39 -23.58 -3.51
C THR A 100 3.44 -23.25 -5.01
N PRO A 101 4.53 -22.65 -5.52
CA PRO A 101 4.61 -22.35 -6.93
C PRO A 101 4.69 -23.64 -7.75
N THR A 102 3.93 -23.70 -8.84
CA THR A 102 4.17 -24.65 -9.92
C THR A 102 5.19 -24.04 -10.88
N LEU A 103 6.27 -24.76 -11.12
CA LEU A 103 7.29 -24.34 -12.08
C LEU A 103 6.93 -24.94 -13.43
N SER A 104 6.78 -24.10 -14.45
CA SER A 104 6.56 -24.54 -15.83
C SER A 104 7.61 -23.92 -16.74
N LEU A 105 8.08 -24.70 -17.71
CA LEU A 105 8.91 -24.19 -18.79
C LEU A 105 7.97 -23.66 -19.88
N VAL A 106 7.98 -22.35 -20.07
CA VAL A 106 7.28 -21.69 -21.18
C VAL A 106 8.37 -21.22 -22.16
N GLY A 107 8.59 -22.00 -23.22
CA GLY A 107 9.78 -21.87 -24.07
C GLY A 107 11.06 -22.17 -23.28
N ASN A 108 12.10 -21.33 -23.45
CA ASN A 108 13.39 -21.43 -22.74
C ASN A 108 13.41 -20.73 -21.36
N LYS A 109 12.25 -20.31 -20.84
CA LYS A 109 12.15 -19.59 -19.56
C LYS A 109 11.39 -20.43 -18.53
N VAL A 110 11.93 -20.51 -17.31
CA VAL A 110 11.23 -21.09 -16.17
C VAL A 110 10.30 -20.02 -15.59
N VAL A 111 9.00 -20.29 -15.63
CA VAL A 111 7.96 -19.44 -15.07
C VAL A 111 7.44 -20.10 -13.79
N ALA A 112 7.51 -19.38 -12.68
CA ALA A 112 6.89 -19.78 -11.42
C ALA A 112 5.47 -19.24 -11.38
N ASN A 113 4.49 -20.15 -11.34
CA ASN A 113 3.09 -19.83 -11.31
C ASN A 113 2.52 -20.13 -9.91
N TYR A 114 1.77 -19.19 -9.35
CA TYR A 114 1.11 -19.33 -8.05
C TYR A 114 -0.40 -19.38 -8.29
N GLN A 115 -0.98 -20.59 -8.22
CA GLN A 115 -2.42 -20.85 -8.33
C GLN A 115 -3.11 -20.46 -9.64
N ALA A 116 -2.40 -20.04 -10.69
CA ALA A 116 -3.08 -19.73 -11.94
C ALA A 116 -3.44 -20.98 -12.73
N SER A 117 -4.65 -21.00 -13.28
CA SER A 117 -4.99 -21.95 -14.34
C SER A 117 -4.48 -21.43 -15.67
N THR A 118 -4.04 -22.34 -16.53
CA THR A 118 -3.72 -22.03 -17.92
C THR A 118 -4.83 -22.56 -18.81
N VAL A 119 -5.30 -21.72 -19.72
CA VAL A 119 -6.19 -22.09 -20.81
C VAL A 119 -5.38 -22.03 -22.09
N ASN A 120 -5.24 -23.17 -22.76
CA ASN A 120 -4.45 -23.31 -23.98
C ASN A 120 -5.36 -23.22 -25.20
N SER A 121 -4.75 -22.97 -26.36
CA SER A 121 -5.45 -22.91 -27.65
C SER A 121 -6.60 -21.90 -27.66
N VAL A 122 -6.45 -20.79 -26.93
CA VAL A 122 -7.43 -19.71 -26.90
C VAL A 122 -7.30 -18.90 -28.18
N THR A 123 -8.43 -18.71 -28.85
CA THR A 123 -8.58 -17.75 -29.94
C THR A 123 -8.86 -16.38 -29.36
N ILE A 124 -7.95 -15.46 -29.65
CA ILE A 124 -7.98 -14.04 -29.32
C ILE A 124 -8.15 -13.28 -30.62
N THR A 125 -9.09 -12.34 -30.68
CA THR A 125 -9.31 -11.48 -31.85
C THR A 125 -9.04 -10.03 -31.49
N GLN A 126 -8.22 -9.34 -32.28
CA GLN A 126 -7.93 -7.92 -32.08
C GLN A 126 -9.22 -7.09 -32.02
N GLY A 127 -9.32 -6.19 -31.05
CA GLY A 127 -10.48 -5.33 -30.85
C GLY A 127 -11.67 -6.03 -30.19
N SER A 128 -11.59 -7.33 -29.89
CA SER A 128 -12.64 -8.10 -29.21
C SER A 128 -12.30 -8.33 -27.73
N THR A 129 -13.31 -8.31 -26.87
CA THR A 129 -13.21 -8.74 -25.46
C THR A 129 -13.45 -10.24 -25.29
N ASN A 130 -13.84 -10.97 -26.33
CA ASN A 130 -14.21 -12.38 -26.22
C ASN A 130 -12.99 -13.28 -26.47
N LEU A 131 -12.76 -14.18 -25.52
CA LEU A 131 -11.85 -15.30 -25.62
C LEU A 131 -12.67 -16.56 -25.90
N THR A 132 -12.26 -17.35 -26.89
CA THR A 132 -12.90 -18.64 -27.17
C THR A 132 -11.84 -19.73 -27.17
N CYS A 133 -12.11 -20.88 -26.56
CA CYS A 133 -11.27 -22.06 -26.67
C CYS A 133 -12.05 -23.19 -27.38
N PRO A 134 -11.39 -24.04 -28.18
CA PRO A 134 -12.03 -25.17 -28.83
C PRO A 134 -12.53 -26.13 -27.75
N GLY A 135 -13.85 -26.27 -27.65
CA GLY A 135 -14.52 -26.89 -26.51
C GLY A 135 -14.25 -28.39 -26.29
N LEU A 136 -14.16 -28.73 -25.00
CA LEU A 136 -14.59 -29.93 -24.27
C LEU A 136 -14.15 -31.35 -24.67
N VAL A 137 -13.53 -31.59 -25.82
CA VAL A 137 -13.29 -32.99 -26.25
C VAL A 137 -11.93 -33.54 -25.81
N LEU A 138 -10.87 -32.75 -25.68
CA LEU A 138 -9.59 -33.27 -25.17
C LEU A 138 -8.75 -32.13 -24.56
N VAL A 139 -8.11 -32.42 -23.43
CA VAL A 139 -7.04 -31.64 -22.75
C VAL A 139 -7.48 -30.43 -21.88
N SER A 140 -7.79 -30.70 -20.60
CA SER A 140 -7.67 -29.92 -19.35
C SER A 140 -7.70 -28.37 -19.30
N SER A 141 -8.08 -27.65 -20.34
CA SER A 141 -7.87 -26.21 -20.45
C SER A 141 -9.16 -25.49 -20.85
N HIS A 142 -9.95 -25.14 -19.85
CA HIS A 142 -11.25 -24.50 -19.98
C HIS A 142 -11.38 -23.36 -18.97
N PHE A 143 -12.31 -22.44 -19.24
CA PHE A 143 -12.72 -21.45 -18.27
C PHE A 143 -13.69 -22.07 -17.26
N THR A 144 -13.74 -21.56 -16.05
CA THR A 144 -14.67 -21.99 -14.98
C THR A 144 -15.36 -20.78 -14.38
N ASN A 145 -16.47 -20.99 -13.66
CA ASN A 145 -17.13 -19.90 -12.93
C ASN A 145 -16.21 -19.23 -11.89
N SER A 146 -15.23 -19.96 -11.36
CA SER A 146 -14.21 -19.39 -10.46
C SER A 146 -13.22 -18.45 -11.15
N ASN A 147 -13.19 -18.40 -12.48
CA ASN A 147 -12.37 -17.46 -13.23
C ASN A 147 -12.98 -16.05 -13.29
N VAL A 148 -14.28 -15.88 -13.03
CA VAL A 148 -14.91 -14.55 -13.03
C VAL A 148 -14.30 -13.66 -11.96
N GLY A 149 -13.95 -12.43 -12.32
CA GLY A 149 -13.25 -11.46 -11.47
C GLY A 149 -11.74 -11.69 -11.40
N GLN A 150 -11.22 -12.80 -11.91
CA GLN A 150 -9.78 -13.07 -11.93
C GLN A 150 -9.09 -12.28 -13.04
N SER A 151 -7.86 -11.86 -12.80
CA SER A 151 -7.05 -11.23 -13.84
C SER A 151 -6.46 -12.26 -14.81
N VAL A 152 -6.23 -11.79 -16.03
CA VAL A 152 -5.91 -12.56 -17.22
C VAL A 152 -4.66 -11.99 -17.85
N VAL A 153 -3.69 -12.85 -18.14
CA VAL A 153 -2.48 -12.49 -18.87
C VAL A 153 -2.25 -13.44 -20.03
N GLY A 154 -1.82 -12.90 -21.15
CA GLY A 154 -1.56 -13.65 -22.37
C GLY A 154 -0.97 -12.72 -23.44
N THR A 155 -0.36 -13.32 -24.46
CA THR A 155 0.16 -12.55 -25.59
C THR A 155 -1.01 -11.83 -26.29
N GLY A 156 -0.91 -10.52 -26.45
CA GLY A 156 -1.98 -9.71 -27.05
C GLY A 156 -3.09 -9.28 -26.11
N ILE A 157 -3.07 -9.68 -24.83
CA ILE A 157 -4.02 -9.23 -23.82
C ILE A 157 -3.43 -8.00 -23.10
N PRO A 158 -4.14 -6.85 -23.04
CA PRO A 158 -3.66 -5.69 -22.32
C PRO A 158 -3.37 -5.97 -20.84
N ALA A 159 -2.50 -5.16 -20.25
CA ALA A 159 -2.30 -5.16 -18.80
C ALA A 159 -3.60 -4.78 -18.06
N GLY A 160 -3.88 -5.46 -16.94
CA GLY A 160 -4.99 -5.13 -16.03
C GLY A 160 -6.33 -5.76 -16.44
N THR A 161 -6.30 -6.63 -17.46
CA THR A 161 -7.49 -7.30 -17.96
C THR A 161 -7.99 -8.33 -16.96
N THR A 162 -9.31 -8.39 -16.77
CA THR A 162 -10.01 -9.36 -15.90
C THR A 162 -11.12 -10.07 -16.65
N ILE A 163 -11.49 -11.28 -16.23
CA ILE A 163 -12.69 -11.96 -16.75
C ILE A 163 -13.93 -11.34 -16.10
N ARG A 164 -14.83 -10.80 -16.92
CA ARG A 164 -16.14 -10.28 -16.49
C ARG A 164 -17.19 -11.38 -16.40
N SER A 165 -17.14 -12.33 -17.32
CA SER A 165 -18.11 -13.42 -17.39
C SER A 165 -17.52 -14.61 -18.15
N VAL A 166 -18.04 -15.79 -17.89
CA VAL A 166 -17.78 -17.01 -18.65
C VAL A 166 -19.09 -17.52 -19.23
N SER A 167 -19.03 -18.14 -20.41
CA SER A 167 -20.22 -18.64 -21.10
C SER A 167 -19.94 -19.94 -21.85
N ASN A 168 -21.02 -20.58 -22.34
CA ASN A 168 -20.99 -21.89 -23.00
C ASN A 168 -20.35 -22.96 -22.11
N CYS A 169 -20.92 -23.10 -20.92
CA CYS A 169 -20.47 -24.01 -19.87
C CYS A 169 -21.21 -25.36 -19.96
N ILE A 170 -20.46 -26.45 -19.96
CA ILE A 170 -20.98 -27.82 -19.83
C ILE A 170 -20.28 -28.46 -18.63
N SER A 171 -21.06 -28.90 -17.64
CA SER A 171 -20.55 -29.54 -16.41
C SER A 171 -19.45 -28.72 -15.69
N GLY A 172 -19.57 -27.40 -15.66
CA GLY A 172 -18.62 -26.49 -15.00
C GLY A 172 -17.45 -26.00 -15.86
N SER A 173 -17.30 -26.56 -17.07
CA SER A 173 -16.26 -26.19 -18.03
C SER A 173 -16.83 -25.30 -19.14
N CYS A 174 -16.37 -24.06 -19.21
CA CYS A 174 -16.81 -23.02 -20.13
C CYS A 174 -15.84 -22.86 -21.29
N SER A 175 -16.37 -22.74 -22.50
CA SER A 175 -15.59 -22.60 -23.74
C SER A 175 -15.37 -21.14 -24.17
N GLN A 176 -16.00 -20.20 -23.47
CA GLN A 176 -15.86 -18.77 -23.76
C GLN A 176 -15.73 -17.95 -22.48
N ALA A 177 -15.00 -16.85 -22.58
CA ALA A 177 -14.91 -15.85 -21.52
C ALA A 177 -14.86 -14.44 -22.09
N THR A 178 -15.44 -13.48 -21.37
CA THR A 178 -15.45 -12.06 -21.74
C THR A 178 -14.52 -11.29 -20.83
N MET A 179 -13.58 -10.57 -21.42
CA MET A 179 -12.59 -9.74 -20.75
C MET A 179 -13.10 -8.33 -20.46
N SER A 180 -12.46 -7.63 -19.52
CA SER A 180 -12.73 -6.21 -19.22
C SER A 180 -12.17 -5.24 -20.26
N ASN A 181 -11.16 -5.65 -21.01
CA ASN A 181 -10.45 -4.85 -22.01
C ASN A 181 -10.34 -5.66 -23.31
N ALA A 182 -10.44 -5.00 -24.46
CA ALA A 182 -10.32 -5.64 -25.76
C ALA A 182 -8.87 -6.06 -26.04
N ALA A 183 -8.67 -7.20 -26.72
CA ALA A 183 -7.34 -7.66 -27.09
C ALA A 183 -6.65 -6.73 -28.09
N GLY A 184 -5.35 -6.55 -27.94
CA GLY A 184 -4.51 -5.72 -28.82
C GLY A 184 -4.06 -6.44 -30.09
N THR A 185 -4.06 -7.78 -30.09
CA THR A 185 -3.65 -8.59 -31.25
C THR A 185 -4.58 -9.79 -31.47
N THR A 186 -4.52 -10.36 -32.67
CA THR A 186 -5.21 -11.61 -33.01
C THR A 186 -4.23 -12.78 -32.84
N ASN A 187 -4.66 -13.83 -32.15
CA ASN A 187 -3.90 -15.07 -31.99
C ASN A 187 -4.87 -16.26 -31.85
N ASN A 188 -4.80 -17.22 -32.76
CA ASN A 188 -5.74 -18.34 -32.82
C ASN A 188 -5.34 -19.53 -31.93
N SER A 189 -4.18 -19.47 -31.28
CA SER A 189 -3.66 -20.53 -30.41
C SER A 189 -2.86 -19.95 -29.25
N ALA A 190 -3.42 -18.96 -28.56
CA ALA A 190 -2.78 -18.35 -27.41
C ALA A 190 -2.90 -19.26 -26.17
N THR A 191 -1.87 -19.22 -25.32
CA THR A 191 -1.99 -19.67 -23.94
C THR A 191 -2.30 -18.46 -23.06
N VAL A 192 -3.40 -18.53 -22.35
CA VAL A 192 -3.88 -17.51 -21.43
C VAL A 192 -3.78 -18.04 -20.01
N THR A 193 -3.26 -17.23 -19.10
CA THR A 193 -3.10 -17.58 -17.69
C THR A 193 -4.08 -16.77 -16.84
N ILE A 194 -4.84 -17.44 -15.98
CA ILE A 194 -6.00 -16.90 -15.26
C ILE A 194 -5.85 -17.14 -13.76
N GLY A 195 -6.19 -16.16 -12.93
CA GLY A 195 -6.19 -16.34 -11.47
C GLY A 195 -4.79 -16.40 -10.87
N ALA A 196 -3.77 -16.04 -11.65
CA ALA A 196 -2.42 -15.85 -11.16
C ALA A 196 -2.29 -14.64 -10.24
N LEU A 197 -3.33 -13.81 -10.10
CA LEU A 197 -3.21 -12.42 -9.73
C LEU A 197 -4.20 -12.04 -8.64
N THR A 198 -3.68 -11.47 -7.57
CA THR A 198 -4.39 -10.86 -6.47
C THR A 198 -4.35 -9.35 -6.61
N ASN A 199 -5.49 -8.70 -6.37
CA ASN A 199 -5.57 -7.25 -6.29
C ASN A 199 -5.28 -6.82 -4.85
N VAL A 200 -4.19 -6.07 -4.67
CA VAL A 200 -3.92 -5.34 -3.44
C VAL A 200 -4.28 -3.89 -3.66
N VAL A 201 -5.28 -3.39 -2.93
CA VAL A 201 -5.72 -2.01 -3.01
C VAL A 201 -5.33 -1.29 -1.73
N TYR A 202 -4.57 -0.22 -1.87
CA TYR A 202 -4.34 0.77 -0.83
C TYR A 202 -5.34 1.90 -1.04
N SER A 203 -6.10 2.23 0.00
CA SER A 203 -7.11 3.29 -0.05
C SER A 203 -7.09 4.10 1.25
N VAL A 204 -7.25 5.42 1.12
CA VAL A 204 -7.52 6.30 2.25
C VAL A 204 -9.02 6.24 2.55
N VAL A 205 -9.41 5.70 3.71
CA VAL A 205 -10.81 5.63 4.14
C VAL A 205 -10.90 6.06 5.60
N ASN A 206 -11.78 7.02 5.90
CA ASN A 206 -12.02 7.50 7.27
C ASN A 206 -10.73 7.85 8.02
N GLN A 207 -9.83 8.61 7.38
CA GLN A 207 -8.55 9.05 7.97
C GLN A 207 -7.57 7.91 8.30
N ALA A 208 -7.76 6.73 7.71
CA ALA A 208 -6.87 5.58 7.82
C ALA A 208 -6.45 5.08 6.44
N ILE A 209 -5.20 4.62 6.33
CA ILE A 209 -4.73 3.93 5.14
C ILE A 209 -4.99 2.44 5.33
N GLN A 210 -5.90 1.94 4.50
CA GLN A 210 -6.30 0.55 4.48
C GLN A 210 -5.63 -0.15 3.32
N ARG A 211 -5.15 -1.37 3.57
CA ARG A 211 -4.72 -2.31 2.54
C ARG A 211 -5.74 -3.43 2.48
N ARG A 212 -6.33 -3.62 1.31
CA ARG A 212 -7.23 -4.74 1.02
C ARG A 212 -6.52 -5.72 0.10
N GLU A 213 -6.45 -6.98 0.51
CA GLU A 213 -5.93 -8.10 -0.29
C GLU A 213 -6.96 -9.23 -0.27
N ASN A 214 -7.45 -9.66 -1.44
CA ASN A 214 -8.44 -10.76 -1.56
C ASN A 214 -9.66 -10.61 -0.62
N GLY A 215 -10.17 -9.39 -0.47
CA GLY A 215 -11.30 -9.09 0.42
C GLY A 215 -10.91 -8.88 1.89
N GLY A 216 -9.77 -9.41 2.34
CA GLY A 216 -9.21 -9.17 3.67
C GLY A 216 -8.75 -7.73 3.84
N LEU A 217 -9.24 -7.06 4.89
CA LEU A 217 -8.92 -5.67 5.21
C LEU A 217 -7.84 -5.61 6.30
N THR A 218 -6.80 -4.81 6.08
CA THR A 218 -5.78 -4.50 7.08
C THR A 218 -5.61 -2.99 7.19
N ASN A 219 -5.78 -2.45 8.40
CA ASN A 219 -5.46 -1.05 8.67
C ASN A 219 -3.95 -0.93 8.87
N ILE A 220 -3.27 -0.18 8.01
CA ILE A 220 -1.80 -0.04 8.07
C ILE A 220 -1.41 1.19 8.91
N ALA A 221 -2.20 2.26 8.83
CA ALA A 221 -2.03 3.47 9.62
C ALA A 221 -3.38 4.16 9.86
N ALA A 222 -3.40 5.04 10.87
CA ALA A 222 -4.55 5.84 11.23
C ALA A 222 -4.07 7.19 11.76
N SER A 223 -4.41 8.29 11.05
CA SER A 223 -4.46 9.69 11.51
C SER A 223 -4.41 10.68 10.33
N ALA A 224 -5.52 10.89 9.63
CA ALA A 224 -5.70 11.96 8.63
C ALA A 224 -4.66 11.93 7.49
N ASP A 225 -4.28 10.72 7.09
CA ASP A 225 -3.22 10.45 6.13
C ASP A 225 -3.71 10.57 4.70
N ASN A 226 -2.91 11.17 3.82
CA ASN A 226 -3.18 11.19 2.39
C ASN A 226 -2.04 10.51 1.63
N LEU A 227 -2.41 9.59 0.75
CA LEU A 227 -1.57 9.18 -0.38
C LEU A 227 -1.62 10.32 -1.40
N ILE A 228 -0.47 10.94 -1.68
CA ILE A 228 -0.38 11.99 -2.72
C ILE A 228 0.74 11.58 -3.68
N PRO A 229 0.47 10.74 -4.70
CA PRO A 229 1.39 10.57 -5.79
C PRO A 229 1.68 11.91 -6.48
N LEU A 230 2.88 12.43 -6.30
CA LEU A 230 3.31 13.72 -6.88
C LEU A 230 3.57 13.63 -8.40
N THR A 231 3.49 12.45 -9.00
CA THR A 231 3.69 12.24 -10.44
C THR A 231 2.80 11.12 -10.98
N SER A 232 1.51 11.40 -11.17
CA SER A 232 0.81 10.78 -12.30
C SER A 232 1.12 11.62 -13.53
N ASN A 233 2.37 11.56 -14.02
CA ASN A 233 2.63 12.14 -15.33
C ASN A 233 1.93 11.23 -16.34
N VAL A 234 0.80 11.73 -16.83
CA VAL A 234 -0.10 11.11 -17.80
C VAL A 234 0.60 11.13 -19.16
N GLU A 235 1.65 10.32 -19.30
CA GLU A 235 2.26 9.93 -20.58
C GLU A 235 3.34 8.86 -20.32
N LEU A 236 2.95 7.74 -19.72
CA LEU A 236 3.75 6.52 -19.79
C LEU A 236 2.88 5.40 -20.34
N LEU A 237 3.14 5.06 -21.60
CA LEU A 237 2.90 3.72 -22.11
C LEU A 237 3.47 2.70 -21.10
N ASN A 238 2.61 2.11 -20.28
CA ASN A 238 2.82 0.95 -19.41
C ASN A 238 4.05 0.95 -18.45
N THR A 239 3.80 1.27 -17.17
CA THR A 239 4.15 0.46 -15.98
C THR A 239 5.62 -0.01 -15.80
N GLU A 240 6.57 0.87 -15.45
CA GLU A 240 7.95 0.46 -15.09
C GLU A 240 8.36 0.79 -13.66
N PHE A 241 7.81 1.86 -13.09
CA PHE A 241 8.07 2.29 -11.72
C PHE A 241 6.84 3.01 -11.15
N THR A 242 6.77 3.05 -9.82
CA THR A 242 5.78 3.83 -9.07
C THR A 242 6.55 4.76 -8.15
N GLN A 243 6.34 6.06 -8.31
CA GLN A 243 6.76 7.05 -7.34
C GLN A 243 5.60 7.27 -6.38
N SER A 244 5.86 7.07 -5.09
CA SER A 244 4.87 7.19 -4.03
C SER A 244 5.34 8.23 -3.02
N THR A 245 4.46 9.15 -2.69
CA THR A 245 4.63 10.07 -1.56
C THR A 245 3.47 9.85 -0.62
N VAL A 246 3.80 9.71 0.67
CA VAL A 246 2.81 9.63 1.74
C VAL A 246 3.06 10.82 2.64
N SER A 247 2.00 11.56 2.91
CA SER A 247 2.02 12.70 3.84
C SER A 247 1.02 12.45 4.95
N PHE A 248 1.44 12.73 6.18
CA PHE A 248 0.58 12.63 7.35
C PHE A 248 0.25 14.04 7.83
N LEU A 249 -0.91 14.19 8.47
CA LEU A 249 -1.15 15.38 9.26
C LEU A 249 -0.57 15.14 10.66
N PRO A 250 0.52 15.82 11.06
CA PRO A 250 1.11 15.59 12.37
C PRO A 250 0.16 16.07 13.48
N GLN A 251 0.16 15.36 14.61
CA GLN A 251 -0.71 15.65 15.77
C GLN A 251 -0.26 16.88 16.59
N PHE A 252 0.75 17.62 16.14
CA PHE A 252 1.16 18.89 16.78
C PHE A 252 0.27 20.07 16.42
N ALA A 253 -0.73 19.82 15.59
CA ALA A 253 -1.78 20.73 15.20
C ALA A 253 -2.40 21.47 16.41
N ARG A 254 -1.82 22.61 16.76
CA ARG A 254 -2.47 23.65 17.55
C ARG A 254 -2.26 24.97 16.83
N GLY A 255 -3.11 25.25 15.84
CA GLY A 255 -3.05 26.54 15.18
C GLY A 255 -3.78 26.65 13.85
N ASN A 256 -3.49 27.77 13.19
CA ASN A 256 -4.06 28.23 11.93
C ASN A 256 -3.72 27.28 10.76
N GLN A 257 -4.61 27.18 9.78
CA GLN A 257 -4.53 26.25 8.62
C GLN A 257 -3.22 26.35 7.82
N ALA A 258 -2.56 27.52 7.82
CA ALA A 258 -1.29 27.73 7.13
C ALA A 258 -0.14 26.88 7.71
N PHE A 259 -0.13 26.61 9.02
CA PHE A 259 0.92 25.80 9.65
C PHE A 259 0.82 24.32 9.25
N PHE A 260 -0.37 23.83 8.89
CA PHE A 260 -0.55 22.44 8.47
C PHE A 260 0.17 22.10 7.17
N ALA A 261 0.38 23.07 6.27
CA ALA A 261 1.10 22.86 5.02
C ALA A 261 2.61 22.67 5.27
N ASP A 262 3.21 23.54 6.08
CA ASP A 262 4.62 23.48 6.44
C ASP A 262 4.94 22.25 7.32
N GLU A 263 4.03 21.91 8.23
CA GLU A 263 4.13 20.71 9.09
C GLU A 263 3.98 19.40 8.30
N ARG A 264 3.09 19.39 7.30
CA ARG A 264 2.99 18.26 6.35
C ARG A 264 4.28 18.10 5.57
N ALA A 265 4.86 19.19 5.07
CA ALA A 265 6.12 19.15 4.32
C ALA A 265 7.26 18.53 5.16
N GLY A 266 7.36 18.90 6.44
CA GLY A 266 8.36 18.38 7.38
C GLY A 266 8.22 16.89 7.72
N THR A 267 7.09 16.27 7.39
CA THR A 267 6.81 14.84 7.62
C THR A 267 6.54 14.09 6.32
N THR A 268 6.97 14.59 5.17
CA THR A 268 6.79 13.85 3.91
C THR A 268 7.86 12.79 3.73
N ILE A 269 7.45 11.57 3.34
CA ILE A 269 8.38 10.52 2.86
C ILE A 269 8.12 10.26 1.39
N PHE A 270 9.21 10.13 0.65
CA PHE A 270 9.23 9.82 -0.78
C PHE A 270 9.84 8.44 -1.00
N SER A 271 9.24 7.66 -1.87
CA SER A 271 9.77 6.37 -2.30
C SER A 271 9.60 6.21 -3.80
N LEU A 272 10.67 5.83 -4.49
CA LEU A 272 10.64 5.39 -5.86
C LEU A 272 10.83 3.88 -5.87
N THR A 273 9.82 3.14 -6.34
CA THR A 273 9.88 1.68 -6.41
C THR A 273 9.68 1.20 -7.83
N TYR A 274 10.58 0.33 -8.28
CA TYR A 274 10.52 -0.28 -9.61
C TYR A 274 9.78 -1.63 -9.59
N LEU A 275 9.06 -1.92 -10.67
CA LEU A 275 8.44 -3.21 -10.91
C LEU A 275 9.51 -4.25 -11.21
N ARG A 276 9.65 -5.28 -10.35
CA ARG A 276 10.72 -6.28 -10.53
C ARG A 276 10.40 -7.27 -11.65
N ASN A 277 9.12 -7.54 -11.92
CA ASN A 277 8.71 -8.59 -12.85
C ASN A 277 8.91 -8.24 -14.33
N ARG A 278 8.91 -6.95 -14.71
CA ARG A 278 9.14 -6.55 -16.11
C ARG A 278 10.61 -6.57 -16.52
N ARG A 279 11.56 -6.55 -15.58
CA ARG A 279 13.01 -6.68 -15.88
C ARG A 279 13.42 -8.02 -16.52
N ARG A 280 12.52 -9.00 -16.67
CA ARG A 280 12.82 -10.35 -17.20
C ARG A 280 12.20 -10.67 -18.56
N GLY A 281 11.47 -9.73 -19.18
CA GLY A 281 10.87 -9.94 -20.49
C GLY A 281 10.80 -8.62 -21.24
N ASP A 282 11.73 -8.45 -22.19
CA ASP A 282 11.61 -7.72 -23.46
C ASP A 282 13.03 -7.32 -23.92
N GLY A 283 13.88 -8.34 -24.05
CA GLY A 283 15.10 -8.36 -24.83
C GLY A 283 15.07 -9.59 -25.70
#